data_AF-A0A8I2FWX9-F1
#
_entry.id   AF-A0A8I2FWX9-F1
#
_cell.length_a   1.000
_cell.length_b   1.000
_cell.length_c   1.000
_cell.angle_alpha   90.00
_cell.angle_beta   90.00
_cell.angle_gamma   90.00
#
_symmetry.space_group_name_H-M   'P 1'
#
loop_
_entity.id
_entity.type
_entity.pdbx_description
1 polymer ?
#
loop_
_entity_poly.entity_id
_entity_poly.type
_entity_poly.pdbx_seq_one_letter_code
_entity_poly.pdbx_strand_id
1 'polypeptide(L)'
;MFSLPVGGQVFGENGLFFDKLFFDCPRFTFYTNKRTEMVKSPKVFFVDTGLRNQVASNFLLPEHRGDKGALFENFLLSEFLKTGIVPNFWRSKSNAEVDFVWEMENRTIAVEAKSKLKRGAIPVSLKNFMEKYNPGKIFIVNESLLERRENVVFLPYYLISILNRMLK
;
A
#
# COMPACT_ATOMS: atom_id res chain seq x y z
N MET A 1 -19.40 -11.32 -14.43
CA MET A 1 -20.15 -10.36 -13.58
C MET A 1 -20.58 -11.12 -12.34
N PHE A 2 -19.78 -11.07 -11.27
CA PHE A 2 -20.13 -11.73 -10.01
C PHE A 2 -20.22 -10.67 -8.93
N SER A 3 -21.47 -10.39 -8.52
CA SER A 3 -21.81 -9.58 -7.37
C SER A 3 -21.49 -10.35 -6.09
N LEU A 4 -20.67 -9.77 -5.21
CA LEU A 4 -20.53 -10.28 -3.85
C LEU A 4 -21.76 -9.86 -3.02
N PRO A 5 -22.32 -10.76 -2.19
CA PRO A 5 -23.47 -10.45 -1.37
C PRO A 5 -23.05 -9.53 -0.21
N VAL A 6 -23.86 -8.50 0.02
CA VAL A 6 -23.70 -7.55 1.11
C VAL A 6 -24.39 -8.12 2.34
N GLY A 7 -23.61 -8.43 3.38
CA GLY A 7 -24.10 -8.56 4.75
C GLY A 7 -24.13 -9.97 5.34
N GLY A 8 -23.64 -10.06 6.59
CA GLY A 8 -24.06 -11.04 7.58
C GLY A 8 -23.34 -12.39 7.57
N GLN A 9 -22.43 -12.56 8.53
CA GLN A 9 -22.08 -13.81 9.22
C GLN A 9 -22.09 -15.11 8.40
N VAL A 10 -20.89 -15.60 8.03
CA VAL A 10 -20.60 -17.04 8.03
C VAL A 10 -19.13 -17.25 8.46
N PHE A 11 -18.87 -17.26 9.77
CA PHE A 11 -17.65 -17.87 10.31
C PHE A 11 -17.94 -19.36 10.49
N GLY A 12 -17.63 -20.15 9.45
CA GLY A 12 -17.60 -21.60 9.48
C GLY A 12 -16.21 -22.09 9.09
N GLU A 13 -15.85 -23.30 9.52
CA GLU A 13 -14.51 -23.93 9.59
C GLU A 13 -13.61 -23.91 8.32
N ASN A 14 -14.06 -23.30 7.22
CA ASN A 14 -13.27 -22.99 6.03
C ASN A 14 -12.47 -21.67 6.12
N GLY A 15 -12.67 -20.86 7.17
CA GLY A 15 -11.95 -19.57 7.35
C GLY A 15 -10.43 -19.71 7.43
N LEU A 16 -9.94 -20.80 8.03
CA LEU A 16 -8.51 -21.05 8.21
C LEU A 16 -7.73 -21.32 6.91
N PHE A 17 -8.40 -21.70 5.83
CA PHE A 17 -7.75 -21.93 4.53
C PHE A 17 -7.64 -20.64 3.71
N PHE A 18 -8.63 -19.75 3.83
CA PHE A 18 -8.59 -18.41 3.23
C PHE A 18 -7.59 -17.49 3.93
N ASP A 19 -7.48 -17.56 5.27
CA ASP A 19 -6.51 -16.81 6.07
C ASP A 19 -5.03 -17.14 5.74
N LYS A 20 -4.77 -18.31 5.13
CA LYS A 20 -3.42 -18.71 4.69
C LYS A 20 -3.10 -18.30 3.25
N LEU A 21 -4.10 -18.02 2.43
CA LEU A 21 -3.94 -17.70 1.01
C LEU A 21 -4.00 -16.18 0.75
N PHE A 22 -4.79 -15.49 1.57
CA PHE A 22 -4.96 -14.05 1.56
C PHE A 22 -4.43 -13.50 2.88
N PHE A 23 -3.70 -12.39 2.82
CA PHE A 23 -3.55 -11.58 4.01
C PHE A 23 -4.75 -10.64 4.00
N ASP A 24 -5.81 -11.05 4.70
CA ASP A 24 -6.67 -10.03 5.25
C ASP A 24 -5.75 -9.19 6.14
N CYS A 25 -5.58 -7.91 5.80
CA CYS A 25 -5.01 -6.94 6.72
C CYS A 25 -6.18 -6.30 7.47
N PRO A 26 -6.80 -6.98 8.46
CA PRO A 26 -7.76 -6.30 9.29
C PRO A 26 -6.94 -5.35 10.16
N ARG A 27 -7.11 -4.05 9.93
CA ARG A 27 -6.64 -2.95 10.78
C ARG A 27 -5.17 -2.58 10.51
N PHE A 28 -4.78 -1.32 10.38
CA PHE A 28 -5.41 -0.09 10.84
C PHE A 28 -5.35 0.97 9.75
N THR A 29 -6.33 1.86 9.72
CA THR A 29 -6.12 3.16 9.09
C THR A 29 -5.17 3.95 9.99
N PHE A 30 -4.17 4.62 9.43
CA PHE A 30 -3.25 5.42 10.24
C PHE A 30 -4.03 6.49 11.02
N TYR A 31 -3.79 6.60 12.32
CA TYR A 31 -4.73 7.31 13.20
C TYR A 31 -4.04 8.15 14.26
N THR A 32 -4.06 9.46 14.06
CA THR A 32 -3.54 10.44 15.02
C THR A 32 -4.66 11.07 15.87
N ASN A 33 -5.96 10.90 15.51
CA ASN A 33 -7.08 11.49 16.27
C ASN A 33 -8.44 10.78 16.12
N LYS A 34 -9.09 10.45 17.25
CA LYS A 34 -10.34 9.67 17.48
C LYS A 34 -11.63 10.11 16.79
N ARG A 35 -11.61 11.13 15.94
CA ARG A 35 -12.85 11.72 15.42
C ARG A 35 -12.85 12.13 13.94
N THR A 36 -11.75 11.96 13.22
CA THR A 36 -11.67 12.49 11.85
C THR A 36 -11.22 11.43 10.84
N GLU A 37 -12.21 11.05 10.02
CA GLU A 37 -12.09 10.59 8.62
C GLU A 37 -11.81 9.10 8.44
N MET A 38 -12.87 8.30 8.66
CA MET A 38 -12.96 6.90 8.27
C MET A 38 -13.92 6.77 7.08
N VAL A 39 -13.44 6.22 5.96
CA VAL A 39 -14.24 5.27 5.18
C VAL A 39 -13.47 3.96 5.29
N LYS A 40 -13.99 3.01 6.08
CA LYS A 40 -13.43 1.67 6.19
C LYS A 40 -13.70 0.94 4.87
N SER A 41 -12.77 1.02 3.93
CA SER A 41 -12.74 0.11 2.78
C SER A 41 -11.56 -0.82 2.98
N PRO A 42 -11.75 -2.08 3.40
CA PRO A 42 -10.65 -3.02 3.51
C PRO A 42 -10.02 -3.21 2.12
N LYS A 43 -8.71 -2.99 2.01
CA LYS A 43 -7.93 -3.43 0.85
C LYS A 43 -7.48 -4.87 1.13
N VAL A 44 -7.81 -5.79 0.23
CA VAL A 44 -7.42 -7.20 0.33
C VAL A 44 -6.18 -7.42 -0.51
N PHE A 45 -5.17 -8.06 0.09
CA PHE A 45 -3.91 -8.35 -0.54
C PHE A 45 -3.62 -9.85 -0.49
N PHE A 46 -2.90 -10.33 -1.50
CA PHE A 46 -2.41 -11.69 -1.56
C PHE A 46 -1.00 -11.75 -1.01
N VAL A 47 -0.72 -12.76 -0.19
CA VAL A 47 0.62 -13.03 0.33
C VAL A 47 1.61 -13.23 -0.81
N ASP A 48 1.15 -13.92 -1.87
CA ASP A 48 1.95 -14.29 -3.03
C ASP A 48 1.28 -13.79 -4.34
N THR A 49 2.04 -13.06 -5.16
CA THR A 49 1.56 -12.51 -6.43
C THR A 49 1.35 -13.59 -7.51
N GLY A 50 2.04 -14.72 -7.42
CA GLY A 50 1.83 -15.92 -8.23
C GLY A 50 0.51 -16.61 -7.91
N LEU A 51 0.19 -16.80 -6.62
CA LEU A 51 -1.14 -17.32 -6.21
C LEU A 51 -2.25 -16.39 -6.69
N ARG A 52 -2.06 -15.09 -6.55
CA ARG A 52 -2.97 -14.06 -7.07
C ARG A 52 -3.18 -14.18 -8.59
N ASN A 53 -2.10 -14.37 -9.35
CA ASN A 53 -2.16 -14.51 -10.80
C ASN A 53 -2.84 -15.81 -11.24
N GLN A 54 -2.63 -16.90 -10.50
CA GLN A 54 -3.34 -18.17 -10.70
C GLN A 54 -4.85 -18.00 -10.49
N VAL A 55 -5.27 -17.38 -9.38
CA VAL A 55 -6.70 -17.11 -9.11
C VAL A 55 -7.31 -16.19 -10.17
N ALA A 56 -6.56 -15.17 -10.60
CA ALA A 56 -6.99 -14.26 -11.68
C ALA A 56 -6.90 -14.88 -13.08
N SER A 57 -6.33 -16.09 -13.22
CA SER A 57 -5.99 -16.72 -14.51
C SER A 57 -5.26 -15.77 -15.48
N ASN A 58 -4.41 -14.90 -14.93
CA ASN A 58 -3.74 -13.85 -15.70
C ASN A 58 -2.25 -13.81 -15.36
N PHE A 59 -1.46 -14.31 -16.30
CA PHE A 59 0.01 -14.35 -16.27
C PHE A 59 0.66 -13.41 -17.29
N LEU A 60 -0.12 -12.47 -17.84
CA LEU A 60 0.41 -11.47 -18.76
C LEU A 60 1.51 -10.66 -18.08
N LEU A 61 2.50 -10.25 -18.86
CA LEU A 61 3.54 -9.32 -18.43
C LEU A 61 2.90 -8.01 -17.95
N PRO A 62 3.45 -7.32 -16.93
CA PRO A 62 2.84 -6.14 -16.32
C PRO A 62 2.43 -5.03 -17.30
N GLU A 63 3.09 -4.92 -18.45
CA GLU A 63 2.81 -3.93 -19.49
C GLU A 63 1.46 -4.14 -20.19
N HIS A 64 0.99 -5.39 -20.24
CA HIS A 64 -0.24 -5.80 -20.92
C HIS A 64 -1.43 -5.96 -19.97
N ARG A 65 -1.29 -5.45 -18.75
CA ARG A 65 -2.25 -5.67 -17.65
C ARG A 65 -2.98 -4.38 -17.29
N GLY A 66 -4.31 -4.47 -17.15
CA GLY A 66 -5.12 -3.37 -16.61
C GLY A 66 -4.98 -3.19 -15.09
N ASP A 67 -4.55 -4.24 -14.38
CA ASP A 67 -4.40 -4.29 -12.92
C ASP A 67 -2.96 -4.05 -12.44
N LYS A 68 -2.09 -3.48 -13.28
CA LYS A 68 -0.67 -3.25 -12.98
C LYS A 68 -0.45 -2.50 -11.67
N GLY A 69 -1.26 -1.47 -11.39
CA GLY A 69 -1.17 -0.68 -10.15
C GLY A 69 -1.46 -1.52 -8.91
N ALA A 70 -2.58 -2.24 -8.90
CA ALA A 70 -2.96 -3.10 -7.77
C ALA A 70 -1.95 -4.23 -7.54
N LEU A 71 -1.41 -4.81 -8.62
CA LEU A 71 -0.35 -5.82 -8.52
C LEU A 71 0.94 -5.22 -7.91
N PHE A 72 1.26 -3.98 -8.26
CA PHE A 72 2.44 -3.28 -7.73
C PHE A 72 2.28 -2.93 -6.24
N GLU A 73 1.11 -2.43 -5.82
CA GLU A 73 0.79 -2.24 -4.40
C GLU A 73 0.91 -3.56 -3.63
N ASN A 74 0.36 -4.66 -4.17
CA ASN A 74 0.45 -5.98 -3.54
C ASN A 74 1.90 -6.46 -3.39
N PHE A 75 2.72 -6.28 -4.42
CA PHE A 75 4.14 -6.59 -4.36
C PHE A 75 4.84 -5.81 -3.24
N LEU A 76 4.63 -4.50 -3.15
CA LEU A 76 5.27 -3.68 -2.12
C LEU A 76 4.85 -4.09 -0.70
N LEU A 77 3.56 -4.40 -0.49
CA LEU A 77 3.10 -4.90 0.79
C LEU A 77 3.80 -6.21 1.17
N SER A 78 3.91 -7.17 0.25
CA SER A 78 4.63 -8.42 0.50
C SER A 78 6.09 -8.16 0.90
N GLU A 79 6.77 -7.20 0.28
CA GLU A 79 8.15 -6.82 0.65
C GLU A 79 8.23 -6.15 2.03
N PHE A 80 7.28 -5.29 2.39
CA PHE A 80 7.21 -4.71 3.73
C PHE A 80 7.01 -5.77 4.81
N LEU A 81 6.10 -6.72 4.58
CA LEU A 81 5.84 -7.79 5.54
C LEU A 81 7.06 -8.70 5.73
N LYS A 82 7.80 -9.03 4.66
CA LYS A 82 9.08 -9.78 4.75
C LYS A 82 10.13 -9.07 5.60
N THR A 83 10.08 -7.75 5.66
CA THR A 83 11.02 -6.93 6.44
C THR A 83 10.50 -6.55 7.82
N GLY A 84 9.34 -7.08 8.23
CA GLY A 84 8.71 -6.84 9.52
C GLY A 84 7.92 -5.52 9.62
N ILE A 85 7.76 -4.78 8.53
CA ILE A 85 6.93 -3.57 8.49
C ILE A 85 5.48 -3.99 8.23
N VAL A 86 4.59 -3.58 9.13
CA VAL A 86 3.14 -3.73 8.96
C VAL A 86 2.53 -2.34 8.76
N PRO A 87 2.31 -1.91 7.49
CA PRO A 87 1.83 -0.57 7.22
C PRO A 87 0.32 -0.44 7.43
N ASN A 88 -0.08 0.80 7.73
CA ASN A 88 -1.47 1.24 7.75
C ASN A 88 -1.83 1.95 6.44
N PHE A 89 -3.12 2.04 6.12
CA PHE A 89 -3.60 2.77 4.94
C PHE A 89 -4.16 4.13 5.36
N TRP A 90 -4.04 5.14 4.51
CA TRP A 90 -4.62 6.45 4.80
C TRP A 90 -5.56 6.92 3.68
N ARG A 91 -6.72 7.47 4.10
CA ARG A 91 -7.71 8.09 3.21
C ARG A 91 -8.30 9.33 3.87
N SER A 92 -8.47 10.42 3.11
CA SER A 92 -9.18 11.63 3.57
C SER A 92 -10.69 11.55 3.32
N LYS A 93 -11.47 12.45 3.95
CA LYS A 93 -12.89 12.66 3.58
C LYS A 93 -13.09 13.08 2.13
N SER A 94 -12.11 13.75 1.54
CA SER A 94 -12.09 14.13 0.12
C SER A 94 -11.63 13.01 -0.82
N ASN A 95 -11.57 11.76 -0.34
CA ASN A 95 -11.13 10.58 -1.09
C ASN A 95 -9.69 10.64 -1.61
N ALA A 96 -8.83 11.47 -1.02
CA ALA A 96 -7.39 11.38 -1.26
C ALA A 96 -6.85 10.14 -0.52
N GLU A 97 -5.99 9.36 -1.17
CA GLU A 97 -5.42 8.13 -0.61
C GLU A 97 -3.90 8.21 -0.58
N VAL A 98 -3.31 7.63 0.46
CA VAL A 98 -1.89 7.31 0.55
C VAL A 98 -1.77 5.82 0.83
N ASP A 99 -1.00 5.12 -0.02
CA ASP A 99 -1.00 3.66 -0.07
C ASP A 99 -0.51 3.02 1.23
N PHE A 100 0.59 3.50 1.82
CA PHE A 100 1.13 2.92 3.04
C PHE A 100 1.64 4.00 3.98
N VAL A 101 1.36 3.86 5.28
CA VAL A 101 1.80 4.79 6.32
C VAL A 101 2.10 4.03 7.60
N TRP A 102 3.19 4.33 8.29
CA TRP A 102 3.49 3.78 9.61
C TRP A 102 4.27 4.78 10.47
N GLU A 103 4.35 4.51 11.77
CA GLU A 103 5.18 5.28 12.69
C GLU A 103 6.48 4.53 12.97
N MET A 104 7.59 5.27 13.01
CA MET A 104 8.89 4.76 13.42
C MET A 104 9.62 5.86 14.20
N GLU A 105 10.03 5.57 15.43
CA GLU A 105 10.79 6.51 16.28
C GLU A 105 10.14 7.92 16.37
N ASN A 106 8.82 7.99 16.60
CA ASN A 106 8.01 9.22 16.62
C ASN A 106 7.98 10.01 15.30
N ARG A 107 8.35 9.39 14.18
CA ARG A 107 8.23 9.96 12.85
C ARG A 107 7.23 9.16 12.03
N THR A 108 6.33 9.87 11.37
CA THR A 108 5.44 9.27 10.36
C THR A 108 6.22 9.05 9.07
N ILE A 109 6.16 7.82 8.56
CA ILE A 109 6.66 7.46 7.25
C ILE A 109 5.46 7.22 6.35
N ALA A 110 5.49 7.78 5.13
CA ALA A 110 4.48 7.53 4.12
C ALA A 110 5.12 6.99 2.84
N VAL A 111 4.44 6.05 2.19
CA VAL A 111 4.86 5.46 0.92
C VAL A 111 3.70 5.46 -0.05
N GLU A 112 3.99 5.89 -1.28
CA GLU A 112 3.06 5.85 -2.40
C GLU A 112 3.63 4.98 -3.52
N ALA A 113 2.81 4.08 -4.04
CA ALA A 113 3.15 3.23 -5.16
C ALA A 113 2.77 3.92 -6.49
N LYS A 114 3.76 4.19 -7.34
CA LYS A 114 3.54 4.75 -8.68
C LYS A 114 4.38 4.00 -9.71
N SER A 115 3.78 2.99 -10.36
CA SER A 115 4.45 2.23 -11.43
C SER A 115 4.98 3.16 -12.53
N LYS A 116 4.20 4.19 -12.92
CA LYS A 116 4.66 5.25 -13.83
C LYS A 116 4.56 6.62 -13.17
N LEU A 117 5.68 7.33 -13.12
CA LEU A 117 5.74 8.74 -12.71
C LEU A 117 5.73 9.66 -13.91
N LYS A 118 4.81 10.62 -13.93
CA LYS A 118 4.92 11.78 -14.83
C LYS A 118 5.88 12.78 -14.19
N ARG A 119 7.10 12.89 -14.72
CA ARG A 119 8.09 13.96 -14.41
C ARG A 119 8.46 14.15 -12.93
N GLY A 120 8.51 13.08 -12.12
CA GLY A 120 8.83 13.19 -10.69
C GLY A 120 7.86 14.11 -9.94
N ALA A 121 6.59 14.17 -10.37
CA ALA A 121 5.56 14.95 -9.70
C ALA A 121 5.11 14.24 -8.42
N ILE A 122 5.05 14.99 -7.32
CA ILE A 122 4.45 14.52 -6.06
C ILE A 122 2.93 14.53 -6.24
N PRO A 123 2.23 13.40 -6.02
CA PRO A 123 0.78 13.31 -6.07
C PRO A 123 0.09 14.31 -5.14
N VAL A 124 -1.07 14.83 -5.56
CA VAL A 124 -1.85 15.78 -4.75
C VAL A 124 -2.27 15.17 -3.40
N SER A 125 -2.59 13.88 -3.37
CA SER A 125 -2.92 13.17 -2.13
C SER A 125 -1.77 13.20 -1.11
N LEU A 126 -0.54 12.97 -1.57
CA LEU A 126 0.67 13.07 -0.75
C LEU A 126 0.91 14.51 -0.27
N LYS A 127 0.65 15.53 -1.10
CA LYS A 127 0.76 16.94 -0.67
C LYS A 127 -0.21 17.25 0.48
N ASN A 128 -1.47 16.83 0.34
CA ASN A 128 -2.47 17.01 1.40
C ASN A 128 -2.06 16.27 2.68
N PHE A 129 -1.44 15.10 2.55
CA PHE A 129 -0.91 14.34 3.69
C PHE A 129 0.28 15.05 4.35
N MET A 130 1.21 15.60 3.55
CA MET A 130 2.35 16.39 4.02
C MET A 130 1.93 17.58 4.86
N GLU A 131 0.98 18.37 4.35
CA GLU A 131 0.46 19.55 5.05
C GLU A 131 -0.19 19.20 6.38
N LYS A 132 -0.87 18.05 6.46
CA LYS A 132 -1.62 17.64 7.65
C LYS A 132 -0.76 17.01 8.74
N TYR A 133 0.24 16.22 8.38
CA TYR A 133 0.97 15.38 9.33
C TYR A 133 2.47 15.66 9.43
N ASN A 134 3.02 16.50 8.55
CA ASN A 134 4.46 16.82 8.49
C ASN A 134 5.37 15.59 8.66
N PRO A 135 5.24 14.58 7.78
CA PRO A 135 5.92 13.30 7.94
C PRO A 135 7.44 13.44 7.84
N GLY A 136 8.15 12.58 8.58
CA GLY A 136 9.61 12.63 8.64
C GLY A 136 10.27 12.23 7.32
N LYS A 137 9.76 11.19 6.65
CA LYS A 137 10.19 10.78 5.30
C LYS A 137 9.00 10.30 4.47
N ILE A 138 9.06 10.59 3.18
CA ILE A 138 8.10 10.12 2.17
C ILE A 138 8.85 9.34 1.10
N PHE A 139 8.34 8.18 0.73
CA PHE A 139 8.88 7.41 -0.38
C PHE A 139 7.85 7.34 -1.50
N ILE A 140 8.28 7.68 -2.72
CA ILE A 140 7.49 7.48 -3.93
C ILE A 140 8.16 6.33 -4.69
N VAL A 141 7.60 5.13 -4.53
CA VAL A 141 8.18 3.91 -5.09
C VAL A 141 7.73 3.76 -6.54
N ASN A 142 8.69 3.60 -7.45
CA ASN A 142 8.45 3.65 -8.88
C ASN A 142 9.35 2.69 -9.67
N GLU A 143 9.22 2.65 -11.00
CA GLU A 143 9.97 1.72 -11.86
C GLU A 143 11.49 1.97 -11.90
N SER A 144 11.95 3.23 -11.93
CA SER A 144 13.35 3.52 -12.26
C SER A 144 13.95 4.83 -11.73
N LEU A 145 13.13 5.83 -11.39
CA LEU A 145 13.58 7.12 -10.91
C LEU A 145 14.12 6.99 -9.48
N LEU A 146 15.40 7.30 -9.32
CA LEU A 146 16.05 7.52 -8.04
C LEU A 146 16.37 9.00 -7.89
N GLU A 147 15.69 9.68 -6.96
CA GLU A 147 15.89 11.10 -6.71
C GLU A 147 15.51 11.43 -5.26
N ARG A 148 16.21 12.38 -4.63
CA ARG A 148 15.86 12.88 -3.31
C ARG A 148 15.61 14.38 -3.35
N ARG A 149 14.46 14.80 -2.83
CA ARG A 149 14.03 16.19 -2.67
C ARG A 149 13.59 16.40 -1.22
N GLU A 150 14.44 17.03 -0.42
CA GLU A 150 14.17 17.25 1.01
C GLU A 150 13.83 15.94 1.76
N ASN A 151 12.59 15.82 2.26
CA ASN A 151 12.05 14.63 2.94
C ASN A 151 11.37 13.62 1.98
N VAL A 152 11.28 13.93 0.68
CA VAL A 152 10.70 13.05 -0.35
C VAL A 152 11.80 12.32 -1.11
N VAL A 153 11.67 10.99 -1.18
CA VAL A 153 12.60 10.11 -1.89
C VAL A 153 11.83 9.36 -2.97
N PHE A 154 12.16 9.62 -4.23
CA PHE A 154 11.76 8.78 -5.34
C PHE A 154 12.68 7.56 -5.34
N LEU A 155 12.10 6.38 -5.14
CA LEU A 155 12.84 5.14 -4.95
C LEU A 155 12.43 4.11 -6.00
N PRO A 156 13.36 3.56 -6.78
CA PRO A 156 13.06 2.42 -7.63
C PRO A 156 12.66 1.20 -6.80
N TYR A 157 11.65 0.45 -7.23
CA TYR A 157 11.09 -0.67 -6.45
C TYR A 157 12.10 -1.76 -6.13
N TYR A 158 13.12 -1.97 -6.96
CA TYR A 158 14.16 -2.97 -6.71
C TYR A 158 15.07 -2.62 -5.52
N LEU A 159 15.01 -1.37 -5.02
CA LEU A 159 15.69 -0.94 -3.80
C LEU A 159 14.79 -1.00 -2.56
N ILE A 160 13.55 -1.49 -2.67
CA ILE A 160 12.64 -1.52 -1.51
C ILE A 160 13.15 -2.41 -0.37
N SER A 161 13.92 -3.44 -0.70
CA SER A 161 14.52 -4.37 0.29
C SER A 161 15.52 -3.70 1.23
N ILE A 162 16.13 -2.58 0.82
CA ILE A 162 17.07 -1.82 1.66
C ILE A 162 16.38 -0.68 2.41
N LEU A 163 15.06 -0.53 2.31
CA LEU A 163 14.31 0.57 2.92
C LEU A 163 14.59 0.69 4.42
N ASN A 164 14.62 -0.43 5.17
CA ASN A 164 14.95 -0.44 6.60
C ASN A 164 16.31 0.21 6.92
N ARG A 165 17.30 0.10 6.02
CA ARG A 165 18.61 0.75 6.18
C ARG A 165 18.55 2.24 5.87
N MET A 166 17.65 2.66 4.99
CA MET A 166 17.42 4.07 4.66
C MET A 166 16.57 4.79 5.71
N LEU A 167 15.84 4.05 6.54
CA LEU A 167 14.98 4.57 7.59
C LEU A 167 15.76 4.93 8.86
N LYS A 168 16.70 4.07 9.26
CA LYS A 168 17.72 4.33 10.30
C LYS A 168 18.60 5.53 9.93
#